data_AF-A0A0N0PFU8-F1
#
_entry.id   AF-A0A0N0PFU8-F1
#
_cell.length_a   1.000
_cell.length_b   1.000
_cell.length_c   1.000
_cell.angle_alpha   90.00
_cell.angle_beta   90.00
_cell.angle_gamma   90.00
#
_symmetry.space_group_name_H-M   'P 1'
#
loop_
_entity.id
_entity.type
_entity.pdbx_description
1 polymer ?
#
loop_
_entity_poly.entity_id
_entity_poly.type
_entity_poly.pdbx_seq_one_letter_code
_entity_poly.pdbx_strand_id
1 'polypeptide(L)' 'MAVVNAKKLKFSTLRGSFSETGINEFLRDLSFGRGQTAPVKGAEMPKISTTEPWDGKDGELPPEEDIDLSDVDLEKDEL' A
#
# COMPACT_ATOMS: atom_id res chain seq x y z
N MET A 1 5.40 6.03 2.12
CA MET A 1 5.51 7.33 1.41
C MET A 1 6.94 7.53 0.90
N ALA A 2 7.13 8.18 -0.24
CA ALA A 2 8.45 8.54 -0.75
C ALA A 2 8.46 9.99 -1.27
N VAL A 3 9.56 10.71 -1.02
CA VAL A 3 9.80 12.07 -1.54
C VAL A 3 10.80 11.99 -2.67
N VAL A 4 10.49 12.61 -3.80
CA VAL A 4 11.31 12.59 -5.01
C VAL A 4 11.76 14.01 -5.36
N ASN A 5 13.05 14.18 -5.60
CA ASN A 5 13.60 15.40 -6.17
C ASN A 5 13.83 15.20 -7.67
N ALA A 6 12.91 15.72 -8.49
CA ALA A 6 12.97 15.59 -9.95
C ALA A 6 14.21 16.24 -10.57
N LYS A 7 14.76 17.32 -9.98
CA LYS A 7 15.98 17.99 -10.49
C LYS A 7 17.24 17.17 -10.23
N LYS A 8 17.33 16.52 -9.08
CA LYS A 8 18.50 15.71 -8.67
C LYS A 8 18.33 14.22 -8.97
N LEU A 9 17.15 13.78 -9.42
CA LEU A 9 16.80 12.38 -9.66
C LEU A 9 17.12 11.48 -8.45
N LYS A 10 16.83 11.99 -7.26
CA LYS A 10 16.99 11.27 -6.00
C LYS A 10 15.65 11.12 -5.33
N PHE A 11 15.47 10.01 -4.62
CA PHE A 11 14.30 9.80 -3.79
C PHE A 11 14.71 9.38 -2.38
N SER A 12 13.82 9.60 -1.42
CA SER A 12 13.95 9.10 -0.06
C SER A 12 12.63 8.51 0.38
N THR A 13 12.66 7.29 0.90
CA THR A 13 11.48 6.59 1.42
C THR A 13 11.35 6.85 2.91
N LEU A 14 10.17 7.27 3.36
CA LEU A 14 9.85 7.30 4.78
C LEU A 14 9.79 5.85 5.28
N ARG A 15 10.68 5.50 6.23
CA ARG A 15 10.75 4.19 6.87
C ARG A 15 10.13 4.18 8.29
N GLY A 16 9.81 5.35 8.83
CA GLY A 16 9.19 5.52 10.15
C GLY A 16 7.67 5.48 10.11
N SER A 17 7.06 5.74 11.26
CA SER A 17 5.61 5.81 11.43
C SER A 17 4.99 6.85 10.50
N PHE A 18 3.87 6.49 9.88
CA PHE A 18 3.08 7.41 9.07
C PHE A 18 2.16 8.25 9.96
N SER A 19 2.73 9.27 10.61
CA SER A 19 2.03 10.25 11.46
C SER A 19 2.49 11.66 11.14
N GLU A 20 1.72 12.68 11.54
CA GLU A 20 2.07 14.08 11.30
C GLU A 20 3.46 14.43 11.85
N THR A 21 3.76 14.01 13.09
CA THR A 21 5.07 14.21 13.71
C THR A 21 6.18 13.50 12.93
N GLY A 22 5.97 12.23 12.54
CA GLY A 22 6.96 11.45 11.80
C GLY A 22 7.24 12.01 10.39
N ILE A 23 6.22 12.56 9.73
CA ILE A 23 6.36 13.22 8.43
C ILE A 23 7.13 14.54 8.59
N ASN A 24 6.82 15.35 9.61
CA ASN A 24 7.51 16.61 9.87
C ASN A 24 9.00 16.39 10.18
N GLU A 25 9.34 15.42 11.03
CA GLU A 25 10.73 15.05 11.31
C GLU A 25 11.46 14.56 10.06
N PHE A 26 10.82 13.71 9.26
CA PHE A 26 11.39 13.21 8.01
C PHE A 26 11.69 14.33 7.01
N LEU A 27 10.78 15.29 6.82
CA LEU A 27 11.00 16.45 5.96
C LEU A 27 12.10 17.37 6.51
N ARG A 28 12.17 17.52 7.84
CA ARG A 28 13.20 18.29 8.53
C ARG A 28 14.58 17.66 8.30
N ASP A 29 14.73 16.35 8.49
CA ASP A 29 15.99 15.63 8.29
C ASP A 29 16.47 15.64 6.82
N LEU A 30 15.53 15.55 5.87
CA LEU A 30 15.79 15.76 4.45
C LEU A 30 16.30 17.18 4.15
N SER A 31 15.70 18.19 4.79
CA SER A 31 16.09 19.60 4.62
C SER A 31 17.48 19.89 5.18
N PHE A 32 17.82 19.26 6.32
CA PHE A 32 19.17 19.34 6.91
C PHE A 32 20.20 18.43 6.25
N GLY A 33 19.82 17.69 5.19
CA GLY A 33 20.73 16.84 4.41
C GLY A 33 21.18 15.57 5.13
N ARG A 34 20.50 15.17 6.21
CA ARG A 34 20.80 13.95 6.99
C ARG A 34 20.00 12.72 6.55
N GLY A 35 19.07 12.88 5.61
CA GLY A 35 18.28 11.78 5.07
C GLY A 35 19.06 10.89 4.09
N GLN A 36 18.92 9.56 4.24
CA GLN A 36 19.34 8.62 3.20
C GLN A 36 18.56 8.89 1.91
N THR A 37 19.28 9.19 0.84
CA THR A 37 18.70 9.36 -0.51
C THR A 37 19.25 8.27 -1.42
N ALA A 38 18.37 7.65 -2.18
CA ALA A 38 18.71 6.69 -3.21
C ALA A 38 18.56 7.35 -4.60
N PRO A 39 19.41 7.01 -5.58
CA PRO A 39 19.23 7.45 -6.95
C PRO A 39 18.01 6.77 -7.57
N VAL A 40 17.22 7.51 -8.36
CA VAL A 40 16.14 6.95 -9.17
C VAL A 40 16.78 6.03 -10.23
N LYS A 41 16.39 4.75 -10.26
CA LYS A 41 16.93 3.77 -11.21
C LYS A 41 16.70 4.26 -12.65
N GLY A 42 17.77 4.26 -13.45
CA GLY A 42 17.72 4.63 -14.86
C GLY A 42 17.94 6.12 -15.18
N ALA A 43 18.13 7.00 -14.18
CA ALA A 43 18.39 8.43 -14.37
C ALA A 43 17.39 9.19 -15.29
N GLU A 44 16.21 8.60 -15.51
CA GLU A 44 15.10 9.21 -16.23
C GLU A 44 13.89 9.26 -15.31
N MET A 45 13.10 10.33 -15.41
CA MET A 45 11.82 10.39 -14.73
C MET A 45 10.90 9.35 -15.38
N PRO A 46 10.37 8.37 -14.62
CA PRO A 46 9.43 7.40 -15.18
C PRO A 46 8.20 8.13 -15.72
N LYS A 47 7.65 7.62 -16.83
CA LYS A 47 6.40 8.15 -17.41
C LYS A 47 5.29 8.02 -16.37
N ILE A 48 4.81 9.16 -15.86
CA ILE A 48 3.69 9.21 -14.92
C ILE A 48 2.42 8.94 -15.72
N SER A 49 1.81 7.77 -15.52
CA SER A 49 0.49 7.45 -16.06
C SER A 49 -0.58 8.01 -15.13
N THR A 50 -1.50 8.80 -15.66
CA THR A 50 -2.70 9.22 -14.92
C THR A 50 -3.62 8.00 -14.84
N THR A 51 -3.81 7.45 -13.64
CA THR A 51 -4.79 6.39 -13.37
C THR A 51 -5.96 6.98 -12.62
N GLU A 52 -7.14 6.40 -12.80
CA GLU A 52 -8.31 6.75 -12.00
C GLU A 52 -8.05 6.40 -10.52
N PRO A 53 -8.58 7.19 -9.57
CA PRO A 53 -8.49 6.86 -8.14
C PRO A 53 -9.15 5.50 -7.89
N TRP A 54 -8.48 4.64 -7.12
CA TRP A 54 -9.07 3.37 -6.71
C TRP A 54 -10.34 3.63 -5.90
N ASP A 55 -11.46 3.06 -6.37
CA ASP A 55 -12.81 3.23 -5.81
C ASP A 55 -13.15 2.27 -4.66
N GLY A 56 -12.20 1.39 -4.27
CA GLY A 56 -12.37 0.43 -3.18
C GLY A 56 -13.30 -0.75 -3.49
N LYS A 57 -13.73 -0.95 -4.74
CA LYS A 57 -14.76 -1.94 -5.10
C LYS A 57 -14.24 -3.29 -5.60
N ASP A 58 -12.95 -3.43 -5.88
CA ASP A 58 -12.33 -4.70 -6.30
C ASP A 58 -12.27 -5.79 -5.20
N GLY A 59 -12.94 -5.58 -4.06
CA GLY A 59 -12.91 -6.44 -2.88
C GLY A 59 -14.23 -7.12 -2.56
N GLU A 60 -15.14 -7.31 -3.53
CA GLU A 60 -16.22 -8.27 -3.32
C GLU A 60 -15.58 -9.66 -3.13
N LEU A 61 -15.59 -10.13 -1.88
CA LEU A 61 -15.37 -11.53 -1.59
C LEU A 61 -16.35 -12.32 -2.46
N PRO A 62 -15.89 -13.38 -3.17
CA PRO A 62 -16.82 -14.27 -3.83
C PRO A 62 -17.85 -14.67 -2.78
N PRO A 63 -19.16 -14.56 -3.08
CA PRO A 63 -20.19 -14.96 -2.13
C PRO A 63 -19.85 -16.38 -1.70
N GLU A 64 -19.76 -16.61 -0.38
CA GLU A 64 -19.64 -17.97 0.14
C GLU A 64 -20.85 -18.73 -0.42
N GLU A 65 -20.58 -19.76 -1.24
CA GLU A 65 -21.63 -20.63 -1.74
C GLU A 65 -22.29 -21.28 -0.51
N ASP A 66 -23.61 -21.14 -0.37
CA ASP A 66 -24.38 -21.84 0.66
C ASP A 66 -24.04 -23.34 0.53
N ILE A 67 -23.39 -23.89 1.56
CA ILE A 67 -22.99 -25.29 1.57
C ILE A 67 -24.27 -26.13 1.42
N ASP A 68 -24.36 -26.90 0.33
CA ASP A 68 -25.48 -27.81 0.11
C ASP A 68 -25.39 -28.98 1.10
N LEU A 69 -26.26 -28.94 2.12
CA LEU A 69 -26.37 -29.96 3.16
C LEU A 69 -27.40 -31.05 2.81
N SER A 70 -27.83 -31.16 1.54
CA SER A 70 -28.81 -32.18 1.14
C SER A 70 -28.30 -33.63 1.24
N ASP A 71 -26.99 -33.83 1.22
CA ASP A 71 -26.33 -35.15 1.39
C ASP A 71 -26.09 -35.54 2.86
N VAL A 72 -26.44 -34.67 3.82
CA VAL A 72 -26.22 -34.93 5.25
C VAL A 72 -27.52 -35.38 5.90
N ASP A 73 -27.71 -36.70 6.01
CA ASP A 73 -28.80 -37.27 6.79
C ASP A 73 -28.38 -37.34 8.27
N LEU A 74 -28.85 -36.38 9.06
CA LEU A 74 -28.70 -36.38 10.52
C LEU A 74 -29.74 -37.34 11.10
N GLU A 75 -29.48 -38.65 11.04
CA GLU A 75 -30.22 -39.63 11.82
C GLU A 75 -30.13 -39.22 13.29
N LYS A 76 -31.22 -38.68 13.81
CA LYS A 76 -31.41 -38.46 15.24
C LYS A 76 -31.30 -39.80 15.94
N ASP A 77 -30.16 -40.07 16.57
CA ASP A 77 -30.05 -41.09 17.61
C ASP A 77 -31.03 -40.71 18.73
N GLU A 78 -32.24 -41.29 18.70
CA GLU A 78 -33.20 -41.26 19.80
C GLU A 78 -32.72 -42.23 20.89
N LEU A 79 -32.49 -41.67 22.08
CA LEU A 79 -32.03 -42.34 23.30
C LEU A 79 -33.19 -42.92 24.11
#